data_AF-W4J3K2-F1
#
_entry.id   AF-W4J3K2-F1
#
_cell.length_a   1.000
_cell.length_b   1.000
_cell.length_c   1.000
_cell.angle_alpha   90.00
_cell.angle_beta   90.00
_cell.angle_gamma   90.00
#
_symmetry.space_group_name_H-M   'P 1'
#
loop_
_entity.id
_entity.type
_entity.pdbx_description
1 polymer ?
#
loop_
_entity_poly.entity_id
_entity_poly.type
_entity_poly.pdbx_seq_one_letter_code
_entity_poly.pdbx_strand_id
1 'polypeptide(L)' 'RTVLKFDIRNIDKHFYYFKIKGISFLYNQIRHMVAILFLVGKGLLDNNDVNNILNNTSTKRK' A
#
# COMPACT_ATOMS: atom_id res chain seq x y z
N ARG A 1 -7.71 12.74 0.42
CA ARG A 1 -6.28 12.83 0.01
C ARG A 1 -6.17 12.18 -1.37
N THR A 2 -5.36 12.72 -2.28
CA THR A 2 -5.36 12.26 -3.68
C THR A 2 -3.97 11.80 -4.09
N VAL A 3 -3.87 10.53 -4.48
CA VAL A 3 -2.70 9.98 -5.16
C VAL A 3 -2.90 10.22 -6.66
N LEU A 4 -1.98 10.95 -7.27
CA LEU A 4 -2.02 11.32 -8.68
C LEU A 4 -1.28 10.31 -9.55
N LYS A 5 -0.19 9.73 -9.02
CA LYS A 5 0.60 8.73 -9.73
C LYS A 5 1.25 7.77 -8.76
N PHE A 6 1.29 6.50 -9.13
CA PHE A 6 1.96 5.45 -8.39
C PHE A 6 2.69 4.54 -9.39
N ASP A 7 4.01 4.53 -9.35
CA ASP A 7 4.85 3.66 -10.19
C ASP A 7 5.68 2.73 -9.29
N ILE A 8 5.77 1.46 -9.66
CA ILE A 8 6.71 0.49 -9.06
C ILE A 8 7.75 0.11 -10.11
N ARG A 9 9.02 0.11 -9.74
CA ARG A 9 10.11 -0.38 -10.58
C ARG A 9 10.93 -1.41 -9.82
N ASN A 10 11.17 -2.56 -10.43
CA ASN A 10 12.20 -3.49 -9.94
C ASN A 10 13.57 -2.92 -10.35
N ILE A 11 14.46 -2.76 -9.38
CA ILE A 11 15.84 -2.33 -9.62
C ILE A 11 16.72 -3.58 -9.70
N ASP A 12 16.65 -4.43 -8.67
CA ASP A 12 17.39 -5.68 -8.56
C ASP A 12 16.51 -6.78 -7.95
N LYS A 13 17.06 -7.99 -7.81
CA LYS A 13 16.37 -9.17 -7.23
C LYS A 13 15.68 -8.89 -5.87
N HIS A 14 16.25 -8.00 -5.06
CA HIS A 14 15.75 -7.67 -3.73
C HIS A 14 15.42 -6.19 -3.52
N PHE A 15 15.48 -5.37 -4.57
CA PHE A 15 15.27 -3.93 -4.47
C PHE A 15 14.14 -3.47 -5.39
N TYR A 16 13.16 -2.79 -4.78
CA TYR A 16 12.01 -2.21 -5.45
C TYR A 16 11.93 -0.72 -5.13
N TYR A 17 11.72 0.08 -6.16
CA TYR A 17 11.53 1.52 -6.05
C TYR A 17 10.06 1.88 -6.25
N PHE A 18 9.49 2.52 -5.24
CA PHE A 18 8.12 3.02 -5.23
C PHE A 18 8.14 4.53 -5.45
N LYS A 19 7.59 4.99 -6.58
CA LYS A 19 7.43 6.41 -6.89
C LYS A 19 5.97 6.81 -6.71
N ILE A 20 5.72 7.72 -5.77
CA ILE A 20 4.36 8.14 -5.43
C ILE A 20 4.27 9.65 -5.57
N LYS A 21 3.30 10.12 -6.37
CA LYS A 21 2.95 11.53 -6.53
C LYS A 21 1.54 11.74 -6.00
N GLY A 22 1.35 12.71 -5.12
CA GLY A 22 0.04 13.05 -4.55
C GLY A 22 -0.01 14.49 -4.09
N ILE A 23 -1.21 14.98 -3.79
CA ILE A 23 -1.42 16.37 -3.34
C ILE A 23 -0.97 16.55 -1.89
N SER A 24 -1.30 15.58 -1.04
CA SER A 24 -0.92 15.54 0.37
C SER A 24 -1.16 14.14 0.94
N PHE A 25 -0.43 13.79 1.99
CA PHE A 25 -0.49 12.51 2.66
C PHE A 25 -0.77 12.69 4.16
N LEU A 26 -1.48 11.73 4.76
CA LEU A 26 -1.62 11.62 6.21
C LEU A 26 -0.31 11.11 6.82
N TYR A 27 -0.18 11.30 8.14
CA TYR A 27 0.94 10.77 8.90
C TYR A 27 1.07 9.24 8.69
N ASN A 28 2.28 8.80 8.36
CA ASN A 28 2.62 7.40 8.03
C ASN A 28 1.83 6.74 6.89
N GLN A 29 0.98 7.46 6.14
CA GLN A 29 0.14 6.88 5.09
C GLN A 29 0.96 6.12 4.03
N ILE A 30 2.07 6.70 3.58
CA ILE A 30 2.95 6.07 2.59
C ILE A 30 3.57 4.78 3.14
N ARG A 31 4.06 4.80 4.37
CA ARG A 31 4.68 3.63 5.00
C ARG A 31 3.67 2.48 5.15
N HIS A 32 2.42 2.79 5.52
CA HIS A 32 1.35 1.80 5.59
C HIS A 32 0.98 1.24 4.21
N MET A 33 0.88 2.08 3.17
CA MET A 33 0.64 1.62 1.79
C MET A 33 1.73 0.65 1.34
N VAL A 34 3.00 0.98 1.57
CA VAL A 34 4.12 0.11 1.22
C VAL A 34 4.08 -1.20 2.01
N ALA A 35 3.80 -1.17 3.32
CA ALA A 35 3.69 -2.37 4.13
C ALA A 35 2.61 -3.34 3.63
N ILE A 36 1.44 -2.82 3.24
CA ILE A 36 0.36 -3.63 2.66
C ILE A 36 0.82 -4.29 1.35
N LEU A 37 1.46 -3.53 0.46
CA LEU A 37 2.00 -4.09 -0.79
C LEU A 37 3.07 -5.16 -0.57
N PHE A 38 3.88 -5.04 0.48
CA PHE A 38 4.81 -6.09 0.88
C PHE A 38 4.10 -7.37 1.34
N LEU A 39 3.00 -7.25 2.08
CA LEU A 39 2.22 -8.39 2.53
C LEU A 39 1.50 -9.09 1.36
N VAL A 40 0.94 -8.32 0.43
CA VAL A 40 0.36 -8.85 -0.81
C VAL A 40 1.42 -9.56 -1.64
N GLY A 41 2.60 -8.96 -1.82
CA GLY A 41 3.72 -9.58 -2.54
C GLY A 41 4.26 -10.86 -1.89
N LYS A 42 4.00 -11.07 -0.59
CA LYS A 42 4.30 -12.31 0.14
C LYS A 42 3.16 -13.33 0.11
N GLY A 43 1.99 -12.99 -0.44
CA GLY A 43 0.79 -13.84 -0.42
C GLY A 43 0.10 -13.93 0.95
N LEU A 44 0.37 -12.98 1.85
CA LEU A 44 -0.23 -12.94 3.20
C LEU A 44 -1.52 -12.12 3.28
N LEU A 45 -1.81 -11.33 2.24
CA LEU A 45 -3.04 -10.57 2.07
C LEU A 45 -3.57 -10.78 0.66
N ASP A 46 -4.88 -10.98 0.53
CA ASP A 46 -5.57 -11.04 -0.75
C ASP A 46 -6.09 -9.65 -1.16
N ASN A 47 -6.43 -9.50 -2.45
CA ASN A 47 -7.03 -8.28 -2.98
C ASN A 47 -8.33 -7.90 -2.26
N ASN A 48 -9.11 -8.88 -1.79
CA ASN A 48 -10.31 -8.62 -0.99
C ASN A 48 -9.98 -7.96 0.36
N ASP A 49 -8.90 -8.36 1.01
CA ASP A 49 -8.46 -7.75 2.27
C ASP A 49 -8.03 -6.30 2.05
N VAL A 50 -7.32 -6.02 0.95
CA VAL A 50 -6.93 -4.66 0.57
C VAL A 50 -8.15 -3.78 0.33
N ASN A 51 -9.17 -4.28 -0.37
CA ASN A 51 -10.43 -3.56 -0.57
C ASN A 51 -11.14 -3.29 0.76
N ASN A 52 -11.12 -4.23 1.70
CA ASN A 52 -11.70 -4.03 3.03
C ASN A 52 -10.95 -2.96 3.84
N ILE A 53 -9.62 -2.93 3.76
CA ILE A 53 -8.78 -1.91 4.40
C ILE A 53 -9.07 -0.52 3.81
N LEU A 54 -9.20 -0.41 2.48
CA LEU A 54 -9.51 0.85 1.80
C LEU A 54 -10.91 1.37 2.14
N ASN A 55 -11.89 0.47 2.18
CA ASN A 55 -13.28 0.81 2.49
C ASN A 55 -13.53 0.95 4.00
N ASN A 56 -12.52 0.66 4.84
CA ASN A 56 -12.63 0.68 6.29
C ASN A 56 -13.79 -0.21 6.81
N THR A 57 -14.11 -1.28 6.07
CA THR A 57 -15.30 -2.11 6.32
C THR A 57 -15.08 -3.18 7.38
N SER A 58 -13.85 -3.41 7.84
CA SER A 58 -13.61 -4.02 9.16
C SER A 58 -12.14 -4.01 9.60
N THR A 59 -11.87 -3.39 10.74
CA THR A 59 -11.22 -4.11 11.84
C THR A 59 -12.07 -3.87 13.07
N LYS A 60 -13.01 -4.78 13.38
CA LYS A 60 -13.39 -4.97 14.79
C LYS A 60 -12.09 -5.28 15.51
N ARG A 61 -11.56 -4.32 16.27
CA ARG A 61 -10.48 -4.58 17.23
C ARG A 61 -11.00 -5.71 18.12
N LYS A 62 -10.39 -6.90 18.02
CA LYS A 62 -10.50 -7.89 19.09
C LYS A 62 -9.77 -7.34 20.31
#